data_AF-A0A3M1G1T8-F1
#
_entry.id   AF-A0A3M1G1T8-F1
#
_cell.length_a   1.000
_cell.length_b   1.000
_cell.length_c   1.000
_cell.angle_alpha   90.00
_cell.angle_beta   90.00
_cell.angle_gamma   90.00
#
_symmetry.space_group_name_H-M   'P 1'
#
loop_
_entity.id
_entity.type
_entity.pdbx_description
1 polymer ?
#
loop_
_entity_poly.entity_id
_entity_poly.type
_entity_poly.pdbx_seq_one_letter_code
_entity_poly.pdbx_strand_id
1 'polypeptide(L)'
;SCNAPTRMLVPEHRYEAVAQLAQTTARSIKVGAPDSGADMGPIANKAQYARVLEMIEKGLADGAVLIAGGPGRPDGLNRGYFVQPTVFGRVTPDMAIARQEIFGPVLSIMTYRDVEDAIAIANDSDYGLSGAVWSANRQRAYDVAARLRTGMVHINGAGLDSAAPFGGYKQSGNGREWGKYGLQEFLELKSVYGANS
;
A
#
# COMPACT_ATOMS: atom_id res chain seq x y z
N SER A 1 5.78 -4.62 -3.23
CA SER A 1 4.71 -5.60 -2.95
C SER A 1 3.39 -5.01 -3.39
N CYS A 2 2.45 -5.82 -3.89
CA CYS A 2 1.12 -5.37 -4.32
C CYS A 2 0.18 -5.02 -3.15
N ASN A 3 0.40 -5.59 -1.97
CA ASN A 3 -0.40 -5.33 -0.76
C ASN A 3 0.22 -4.29 0.19
N ALA A 4 1.22 -3.52 -0.27
CA ALA A 4 1.87 -2.51 0.55
C ALA A 4 0.91 -1.34 0.86
N PRO A 5 0.75 -0.91 2.13
CA PRO A 5 -0.10 0.22 2.49
C PRO A 5 0.59 1.56 2.20
N THR A 6 0.73 1.91 0.92
CA THR A 6 1.47 3.09 0.44
C THR A 6 0.72 4.42 0.58
N ARG A 7 -0.56 4.38 0.93
CA ARG A 7 -1.39 5.56 1.26
C ARG A 7 -1.75 5.51 2.74
N MET A 8 -1.16 6.39 3.54
CA MET A 8 -1.44 6.50 4.97
C MET A 8 -2.37 7.68 5.23
N LEU A 9 -3.60 7.37 5.62
CA LEU A 9 -4.60 8.37 5.97
C LEU A 9 -4.56 8.63 7.47
N VAL A 10 -4.41 9.90 7.87
CA VAL A 10 -4.36 10.31 9.30
C VAL A 10 -5.30 11.47 9.60
N PRO A 11 -5.82 11.59 10.84
CA PRO A 11 -6.60 12.77 11.22
C PRO A 11 -5.77 14.05 11.04
N GLU A 12 -6.37 15.11 10.51
CA GLU A 12 -5.70 16.41 10.29
C GLU A 12 -4.93 16.89 11.54
N HIS A 13 -5.56 16.83 12.72
CA HIS A 13 -4.96 17.27 13.99
C HIS A 13 -3.75 16.44 14.45
N ARG A 14 -3.47 15.28 13.83
CA ARG A 14 -2.31 14.43 14.13
C ARG A 14 -1.23 14.47 13.05
N TYR A 15 -1.46 15.19 11.96
CA TYR A 15 -0.56 15.21 10.81
C TYR A 15 0.88 15.51 11.21
N GLU A 16 1.14 16.58 11.97
CA GLU A 16 2.50 17.01 12.31
C GLU A 16 3.26 15.94 13.11
N ALA A 17 2.59 15.34 14.10
CA ALA A 17 3.19 14.27 14.90
C ALA A 17 3.49 13.02 14.05
N VAL A 18 2.59 12.66 13.13
CA VAL A 18 2.80 11.52 12.23
C VAL A 18 3.91 11.80 11.23
N ALA A 19 3.96 13.00 10.65
CA ALA A 19 4.98 13.41 9.69
C ALA A 19 6.39 13.35 10.31
N GLN A 20 6.53 13.81 11.55
CA GLN A 20 7.79 13.69 12.30
C GLN A 20 8.18 12.24 12.55
N LEU A 21 7.23 11.39 13.01
CA LEU A 21 7.49 9.97 13.22
C LEU A 21 7.90 9.28 11.91
N ALA A 22 7.18 9.54 10.82
CA ALA A 22 7.49 8.99 9.50
C ALA A 22 8.87 9.43 9.01
N GLN A 23 9.25 10.69 9.24
CA GLN A 23 10.59 11.19 8.92
C GLN A 23 11.68 10.42 9.68
N THR A 24 11.52 10.30 10.99
CA THR A 24 12.49 9.59 11.85
C THR A 24 12.59 8.11 11.45
N THR A 25 11.46 7.44 11.25
CA THR A 25 11.44 6.03 10.83
C THR A 25 12.08 5.85 9.47
N ALA A 26 11.74 6.67 8.47
CA ALA A 26 12.31 6.56 7.12
C ALA A 26 13.84 6.75 7.14
N ARG A 27 14.35 7.70 7.93
CA ARG A 27 15.80 7.94 8.09
C ARG A 27 16.54 6.83 8.83
N SER A 28 15.85 6.05 9.66
CA SER A 28 16.46 4.91 10.36
C SER A 28 16.63 3.66 9.50
N ILE A 29 15.95 3.57 8.36
CA ILE A 29 16.00 2.41 7.46
C ILE A 29 17.37 2.39 6.78
N LYS A 30 18.15 1.34 7.03
CA LYS A 30 19.43 1.12 6.37
C LYS A 30 19.20 0.52 4.99
N VAL A 31 19.64 1.23 3.96
CA VAL A 31 19.62 0.72 2.58
C VAL A 31 20.99 0.16 2.24
N GLY A 32 21.04 -1.01 1.62
CA GLY A 32 22.32 -1.65 1.29
C GLY A 32 22.16 -2.92 0.47
N ALA A 33 23.29 -3.53 0.15
CA ALA A 33 23.30 -4.79 -0.60
C ALA A 33 22.56 -5.91 0.19
N PRO A 34 21.94 -6.88 -0.49
CA PRO A 34 21.17 -7.93 0.17
C PRO A 34 21.95 -8.73 1.23
N ASP A 35 23.27 -8.83 1.11
CA ASP A 35 24.19 -9.53 2.01
C ASP A 35 24.80 -8.64 3.10
N SER A 36 24.49 -7.34 3.13
CA SER A 36 25.12 -6.38 4.07
C SER A 36 24.41 -6.27 5.43
N GLY A 37 23.33 -7.02 5.65
CA GLY A 37 22.47 -6.86 6.83
C GLY A 37 21.64 -5.57 6.84
N ALA A 38 21.44 -4.95 5.67
CA ALA A 38 20.58 -3.78 5.50
C ALA A 38 19.10 -4.15 5.64
N ASP A 39 18.27 -3.19 6.07
CA ASP A 39 16.83 -3.36 6.21
C ASP A 39 16.13 -3.39 4.85
N MET A 40 16.69 -2.70 3.84
CA MET A 40 16.12 -2.58 2.51
C MET A 40 17.17 -2.74 1.40
N GLY A 41 16.87 -3.64 0.46
CA GLY A 41 17.67 -3.88 -0.75
C GLY A 41 17.37 -2.93 -1.91
N PRO A 42 17.94 -3.20 -3.10
CA PRO A 42 17.67 -2.41 -4.30
C PRO A 42 16.29 -2.71 -4.90
N ILE A 43 15.81 -1.81 -5.75
CA ILE A 43 14.73 -2.11 -6.69
C ILE A 43 15.16 -3.22 -7.65
N ALA A 44 14.22 -4.10 -8.00
CA ALA A 44 14.52 -5.36 -8.69
C ALA A 44 15.19 -5.18 -10.06
N ASN A 45 14.89 -4.11 -10.81
CA ASN A 45 15.43 -3.89 -12.15
C ASN A 45 15.43 -2.40 -12.55
N LYS A 46 16.11 -2.09 -13.66
CA LYS A 46 16.31 -0.73 -14.16
C LYS A 46 15.01 -0.02 -14.52
N ALA A 47 14.08 -0.73 -15.17
CA ALA A 47 12.82 -0.14 -15.63
C ALA A 47 11.98 0.30 -14.42
N GLN A 48 11.85 -0.58 -13.42
CA GLN A 48 11.16 -0.26 -12.18
C GLN A 48 11.87 0.86 -11.40
N TYR A 49 13.21 0.87 -11.37
CA TYR A 49 13.98 1.94 -10.75
C TYR A 49 13.68 3.31 -11.37
N ALA A 50 13.71 3.39 -12.70
CA ALA A 50 13.39 4.61 -13.42
C ALA A 50 11.94 5.07 -13.15
N ARG A 51 11.00 4.12 -13.16
CA ARG A 51 9.59 4.39 -12.84
C ARG A 51 9.39 4.94 -11.43
N VAL A 52 10.10 4.40 -10.44
CA VAL A 52 10.04 4.89 -9.06
C VAL A 52 10.59 6.32 -8.96
N LEU A 53 11.72 6.62 -9.61
CA LEU A 53 12.28 7.97 -9.63
C LEU A 53 11.34 8.98 -10.30
N GLU A 54 10.75 8.62 -11.44
CA GLU A 54 9.74 9.44 -12.13
C GLU A 54 8.57 9.78 -11.21
N MET A 55 8.06 8.81 -10.44
CA MET A 55 6.96 9.04 -9.51
C MET A 55 7.36 9.96 -8.34
N ILE A 56 8.60 9.87 -7.87
CA ILE A 56 9.12 10.78 -6.83
C ILE A 56 9.21 12.21 -7.39
N GLU A 57 9.76 12.38 -8.59
CA GLU A 57 9.83 13.68 -9.27
C GLU A 57 8.43 14.25 -9.54
N LYS A 58 7.48 13.40 -9.94
CA LYS A 58 6.09 13.80 -10.16
C LYS A 58 5.41 14.25 -8.86
N GLY A 59 5.65 13.55 -7.74
CA GLY A 59 5.15 13.96 -6.43
C GLY A 59 5.63 15.36 -6.03
N LEU A 60 6.91 15.66 -6.26
CA LEU A 60 7.47 17.00 -6.06
C LEU A 60 6.81 18.04 -6.98
N ALA A 61 6.66 17.71 -8.26
CA ALA A 61 6.06 18.61 -9.25
C ALA A 61 4.57 18.89 -8.99
N ASP A 62 3.85 17.93 -8.42
CA ASP A 62 2.44 18.08 -8.03
C ASP A 62 2.28 18.87 -6.71
N GLY A 63 3.39 19.25 -6.05
CA GLY A 63 3.37 20.10 -4.86
C GLY A 63 3.29 19.34 -3.53
N ALA A 64 3.51 18.03 -3.53
CA ALA A 64 3.59 17.26 -2.28
C ALA A 64 4.80 17.70 -1.44
N VAL A 65 4.65 17.65 -0.11
CA VAL A 65 5.74 18.01 0.81
C VAL A 65 6.67 16.82 0.96
N LEU A 66 7.93 16.95 0.54
CA LEU A 66 8.95 15.92 0.77
C LEU A 66 9.38 15.91 2.24
N ILE A 67 8.98 14.87 2.99
CA ILE A 67 9.30 14.70 4.41
C ILE A 67 10.68 14.04 4.58
N ALA A 68 10.96 13.00 3.79
CA ALA A 68 12.20 12.23 3.83
C ALA A 68 12.48 11.56 2.48
N GLY A 69 13.74 11.19 2.24
CA GLY A 69 14.19 10.58 1.00
C GLY A 69 14.23 11.59 -0.15
N GLY A 70 13.71 11.20 -1.31
CA GLY A 70 13.68 12.04 -2.50
C GLY A 70 14.38 11.40 -3.71
N PRO A 71 14.59 12.17 -4.78
CA PRO A 71 15.20 11.65 -5.99
C PRO A 71 16.66 11.27 -5.75
N GLY A 72 17.14 10.26 -6.48
CA GLY A 72 18.52 9.80 -6.42
C GLY A 72 18.76 8.58 -5.53
N ARG A 73 20.03 8.20 -5.42
CA ARG A 73 20.47 7.05 -4.62
C ARG A 73 20.77 7.47 -3.18
N PRO A 74 20.67 6.55 -2.21
CA PRO A 74 21.22 6.77 -0.88
C PRO A 74 22.74 7.04 -0.93
N ASP A 75 23.23 7.82 0.03
CA ASP A 75 24.65 8.15 0.14
C ASP A 75 25.52 6.89 0.24
N GLY A 76 26.66 6.90 -0.46
CA GLY A 76 27.60 5.77 -0.49
C GLY A 76 27.19 4.62 -1.42
N LEU A 77 26.00 4.63 -2.01
CA LEU A 77 25.52 3.60 -2.94
C LEU A 77 25.55 4.09 -4.40
N ASN A 78 26.73 4.05 -5.02
CA ASN A 78 26.93 4.59 -6.38
C ASN A 78 26.62 3.59 -7.52
N ARG A 79 26.37 2.32 -7.20
CA ARG A 79 26.05 1.26 -8.17
C ARG A 79 24.86 0.45 -7.65
N GLY A 80 23.98 0.05 -8.58
CA GLY A 80 22.74 -0.65 -8.27
C GLY A 80 21.52 0.26 -8.34
N TYR A 81 20.34 -0.35 -8.20
CA TYR A 81 19.04 0.30 -8.32
C TYR A 81 18.49 0.70 -6.95
N PHE A 82 19.31 1.35 -6.15
CA PHE A 82 18.95 1.77 -4.79
C PHE A 82 18.16 3.07 -4.80
N VAL A 83 17.02 3.08 -4.10
CA VAL A 83 16.16 4.24 -3.90
C VAL A 83 16.12 4.57 -2.41
N GLN A 84 16.06 5.85 -2.07
CA GLN A 84 15.86 6.28 -0.69
C GLN A 84 14.43 5.98 -0.23
N PRO A 85 14.20 5.47 1.00
CA PRO A 85 12.87 5.41 1.59
C PRO A 85 12.27 6.82 1.60
N THR A 86 11.22 7.02 0.81
CA THR A 86 10.68 8.34 0.51
C THR A 86 9.32 8.50 1.14
N VAL A 87 9.10 9.63 1.80
CA VAL A 87 7.82 9.96 2.44
C VAL A 87 7.38 11.32 1.92
N PHE A 88 6.19 11.35 1.33
CA PHE A 88 5.48 12.57 0.99
C PHE A 88 4.39 12.86 2.01
N GLY A 89 4.26 14.13 2.38
CA GLY A 89 3.19 14.67 3.22
C GLY A 89 2.31 15.64 2.46
N ARG A 90 1.16 15.97 3.07
CA ARG A 90 0.12 16.83 2.48
C ARG A 90 -0.30 16.37 1.08
N VAL A 91 -0.31 15.05 0.84
CA VAL A 91 -0.71 14.49 -0.46
C VAL A 91 -2.22 14.57 -0.59
N THR A 92 -2.70 15.09 -1.72
CA THR A 92 -4.13 15.17 -2.03
C THR A 92 -4.55 14.04 -2.99
N PRO A 93 -5.85 13.64 -3.02
CA PRO A 93 -6.31 12.51 -3.83
C PRO A 93 -6.08 12.64 -5.35
N ASP A 94 -5.95 13.86 -5.87
CA ASP A 94 -5.73 14.16 -7.29
C ASP A 94 -4.27 14.02 -7.74
N MET A 95 -3.31 13.98 -6.80
CA MET A 95 -1.89 13.82 -7.12
C MET A 95 -1.58 12.43 -7.69
N ALA A 96 -0.63 12.34 -8.63
CA ALA A 96 -0.29 11.07 -9.27
C ALA A 96 0.17 10.00 -8.25
N ILE A 97 0.93 10.42 -7.24
CA ILE A 97 1.45 9.56 -6.15
C ILE A 97 0.37 9.05 -5.17
N ALA A 98 -0.87 9.55 -5.26
CA ALA A 98 -2.04 9.04 -4.53
C ALA A 98 -2.91 8.09 -5.37
N ARG A 99 -2.83 8.18 -6.70
CA ARG A 99 -3.68 7.44 -7.65
C ARG A 99 -2.98 6.21 -8.22
N GLN A 100 -1.70 6.34 -8.56
CA GLN A 100 -0.97 5.33 -9.31
C GLN A 100 -0.10 4.48 -8.40
N GLU A 101 -0.02 3.19 -8.69
CA GLU A 101 0.87 2.30 -7.95
C GLU A 101 2.34 2.54 -8.35
N ILE A 102 3.17 2.85 -7.34
CA ILE A 102 4.59 3.19 -7.55
C ILE A 102 5.48 1.94 -7.54
N PHE A 103 5.11 0.90 -6.79
CA PHE A 103 5.93 -0.31 -6.60
C PHE A 103 7.38 -0.01 -6.16
N GLY A 104 7.54 0.98 -5.28
CA GLY A 104 8.80 1.36 -4.64
C GLY A 104 8.59 1.77 -3.18
N PRO A 105 9.67 2.09 -2.45
CA PRO A 105 9.60 2.48 -1.04
C PRO A 105 9.16 3.95 -0.90
N VAL A 106 7.96 4.26 -1.39
CA VAL A 106 7.37 5.61 -1.38
C VAL A 106 6.04 5.56 -0.62
N LEU A 107 5.93 6.39 0.42
CA LEU A 107 4.75 6.53 1.26
C LEU A 107 4.10 7.90 1.04
N SER A 108 2.79 7.92 0.79
CA SER A 108 1.98 9.14 0.71
C SER A 108 1.15 9.30 1.99
N ILE A 109 1.40 10.36 2.76
CA ILE A 109 0.62 10.74 3.94
C ILE A 109 -0.45 11.74 3.51
N MET A 110 -1.70 11.36 3.74
CA MET A 110 -2.91 12.10 3.41
C MET A 110 -3.67 12.39 4.71
N THR A 111 -4.38 13.52 4.77
CA THR A 111 -5.19 13.85 5.94
C THR A 111 -6.68 13.64 5.68
N TYR A 112 -7.43 13.39 6.75
CA TYR A 112 -8.89 13.35 6.74
C TYR A 112 -9.48 14.16 7.90
N ARG A 113 -10.71 14.63 7.71
CA ARG A 113 -11.45 15.43 8.70
C ARG A 113 -12.20 14.58 9.70
N ASP A 114 -12.83 13.51 9.22
CA ASP A 114 -13.57 12.53 10.02
C ASP A 114 -13.48 11.13 9.41
N VAL A 115 -14.13 10.15 10.04
CA VAL A 115 -14.08 8.75 9.61
C VAL A 115 -14.78 8.54 8.26
N GLU A 116 -15.82 9.31 7.94
CA GLU A 116 -16.52 9.21 6.66
C GLU A 116 -15.64 9.70 5.52
N ASP A 117 -14.97 10.84 5.73
CA ASP A 117 -13.97 11.42 4.84
C ASP A 117 -12.81 10.42 4.61
N ALA A 118 -12.33 9.76 5.66
CA ALA A 118 -11.29 8.74 5.57
C ALA A 118 -11.71 7.54 4.71
N ILE A 119 -12.95 7.05 4.88
CA ILE A 119 -13.49 5.94 4.09
C ILE A 119 -13.68 6.36 2.63
N ALA A 120 -14.13 7.59 2.38
CA ALA A 120 -14.28 8.14 1.03
C ALA A 120 -12.92 8.20 0.31
N ILE A 121 -11.89 8.78 0.94
CA ILE A 121 -10.53 8.87 0.37
C ILE A 121 -9.93 7.47 0.16
N ALA A 122 -10.08 6.56 1.12
CA ALA A 122 -9.56 5.20 0.99
C ALA A 122 -10.19 4.45 -0.20
N ASN A 123 -11.49 4.62 -0.40
CA ASN A 123 -12.24 4.01 -1.50
C ASN A 123 -12.07 4.73 -2.83
N ASP A 124 -11.61 5.99 -2.85
CA ASP A 124 -11.26 6.73 -4.06
C ASP A 124 -9.92 6.25 -4.63
N SER A 125 -10.01 5.13 -5.32
CA SER A 125 -8.92 4.48 -6.05
C SER A 125 -9.52 3.52 -7.06
N ASP A 126 -8.86 3.34 -8.20
CA ASP A 126 -9.24 2.31 -9.17
C ASP A 126 -8.92 0.90 -8.65
N TYR A 127 -8.11 0.80 -7.58
CA TYR A 127 -7.67 -0.43 -6.95
C TYR A 127 -8.46 -0.76 -5.67
N GLY A 128 -8.33 -2.01 -5.23
CA GLY A 128 -8.97 -2.55 -4.03
C GLY A 128 -8.41 -3.92 -3.65
N LEU A 129 -7.08 -4.06 -3.55
CA LEU A 129 -6.44 -5.32 -3.19
C LEU A 129 -6.41 -5.57 -1.67
N SER A 130 -5.68 -4.73 -0.94
CA SER A 130 -5.54 -4.81 0.51
C SER A 130 -5.65 -3.42 1.14
N GLY A 131 -5.99 -3.37 2.42
CA GLY A 131 -6.03 -2.16 3.24
C GLY A 131 -5.72 -2.50 4.70
N ALA A 132 -5.63 -1.46 5.54
CA ALA A 132 -5.38 -1.66 6.96
C ALA A 132 -6.02 -0.55 7.79
N VAL A 133 -6.43 -0.87 9.02
CA VAL A 133 -7.06 0.05 9.95
C VAL A 133 -6.40 -0.08 11.32
N TRP A 134 -5.92 1.04 11.87
CA TRP A 134 -5.37 1.10 13.22
C TRP A 134 -6.32 1.89 14.13
N SER A 135 -6.73 1.27 15.23
CA SER A 135 -7.57 1.90 16.25
C SER A 135 -7.50 1.11 17.55
N ALA A 136 -7.42 1.83 18.68
CA ALA A 136 -7.53 1.25 20.02
C ALA A 136 -8.92 0.66 20.30
N ASN A 137 -9.97 1.20 19.66
CA ASN A 137 -11.30 0.61 19.67
C ASN A 137 -11.42 -0.39 18.51
N ARG A 138 -11.52 -1.68 18.84
CA ARG A 138 -11.58 -2.78 17.89
C ARG A 138 -12.89 -2.81 17.09
N GLN A 139 -14.02 -2.49 17.72
CA GLN A 139 -15.32 -2.44 17.03
C GLN A 139 -15.31 -1.34 15.97
N ARG A 140 -14.84 -0.14 16.32
CA ARG A 140 -14.69 0.96 15.35
C ARG A 140 -13.73 0.58 14.22
N ALA A 141 -12.64 -0.13 14.51
CA ALA A 141 -11.72 -0.60 13.47
C ALA A 141 -12.42 -1.56 12.49
N TYR A 142 -13.24 -2.47 13.02
CA TYR A 142 -14.05 -3.40 12.24
C TYR A 142 -15.10 -2.69 11.40
N ASP A 143 -15.84 -1.74 11.97
CA ASP A 143 -16.88 -0.99 11.27
C ASP A 143 -16.31 -0.21 10.07
N VAL A 144 -15.12 0.38 10.23
CA VAL A 144 -14.39 1.02 9.12
C VAL A 144 -13.92 -0.03 8.11
N ALA A 145 -13.29 -1.11 8.56
CA ALA A 145 -12.79 -2.18 7.70
C ALA A 145 -13.87 -2.77 6.80
N ALA A 146 -15.07 -3.01 7.33
CA ALA A 146 -16.21 -3.55 6.61
C ALA A 146 -16.72 -2.63 5.47
N ARG A 147 -16.37 -1.35 5.50
CA ARG A 147 -16.79 -0.34 4.52
C ARG A 147 -15.71 -0.03 3.47
N LEU A 148 -14.51 -0.59 3.62
CA LEU A 148 -13.46 -0.50 2.62
C LEU A 148 -13.75 -1.48 1.48
N ARG A 149 -13.77 -0.99 0.24
CA ARG A 149 -13.99 -1.77 -0.97
C ARG A 149 -12.68 -2.41 -1.44
N THR A 150 -12.18 -3.33 -0.64
CA THR A 150 -10.91 -4.02 -0.86
C THR A 150 -11.00 -5.49 -0.47
N GLY A 151 -10.10 -6.31 -1.00
CA GLY A 151 -10.09 -7.76 -0.81
C GLY A 151 -9.82 -8.20 0.61
N MET A 152 -8.86 -7.52 1.26
CA MET A 152 -8.38 -7.84 2.60
C MET A 152 -8.22 -6.56 3.40
N VAL A 153 -8.49 -6.63 4.71
CA VAL A 153 -8.21 -5.54 5.64
C VAL A 153 -7.49 -6.05 6.88
N HIS A 154 -6.31 -5.49 7.15
CA HIS A 154 -5.53 -5.80 8.34
C HIS A 154 -5.90 -4.84 9.48
N ILE A 155 -6.51 -5.35 10.55
CA ILE A 155 -6.79 -4.54 11.74
C ILE A 155 -5.59 -4.62 12.69
N ASN A 156 -5.05 -3.47 13.08
CA ASN A 156 -3.95 -3.33 14.04
C ASN A 156 -2.72 -4.21 13.73
N GLY A 157 -2.37 -4.32 12.45
CA GLY A 157 -1.19 -5.10 12.02
C GLY A 157 -1.36 -6.62 12.10
N ALA A 158 -2.60 -7.12 12.13
CA ALA A 158 -2.86 -8.56 12.02
C ALA A 158 -2.11 -9.17 10.83
N GLY A 159 -1.49 -10.33 11.05
CA GLY A 159 -0.76 -11.07 10.03
C GLY A 159 -1.67 -11.64 8.94
N LEU A 160 -1.04 -12.21 7.91
CA LEU A 160 -1.76 -12.94 6.86
C LEU A 160 -2.29 -14.27 7.41
N ASP A 161 -3.50 -14.63 6.98
CA ASP A 161 -4.10 -15.95 7.18
C ASP A 161 -4.25 -16.62 5.81
N SER A 162 -3.47 -17.67 5.56
CA SER A 162 -3.48 -18.38 4.28
C SER A 162 -4.74 -19.23 4.06
N ALA A 163 -5.59 -19.41 5.08
CA ALA A 163 -6.91 -20.02 4.93
C ALA A 163 -7.96 -19.00 4.46
N ALA A 164 -7.71 -17.69 4.64
CA ALA A 164 -8.56 -16.62 4.16
C ALA A 164 -8.29 -16.34 2.65
N PRO A 165 -9.31 -15.87 1.90
CA PRO A 165 -9.14 -15.58 0.48
C PRO A 165 -8.25 -14.34 0.26
N PHE A 166 -7.35 -14.43 -0.71
CA PHE A 166 -6.54 -13.32 -1.22
C PHE A 166 -7.04 -12.91 -2.61
N GLY A 167 -7.18 -11.62 -2.89
CA GLY A 167 -7.53 -11.14 -4.23
C GLY A 167 -8.35 -9.85 -4.20
N GLY A 168 -8.38 -9.14 -5.32
CA GLY A 168 -8.82 -7.76 -5.36
C GLY A 168 -10.30 -7.52 -5.66
N TYR A 169 -10.75 -6.32 -5.33
CA TYR A 169 -11.90 -5.64 -5.91
C TYR A 169 -11.44 -4.74 -7.07
N LYS A 170 -12.39 -4.27 -7.89
CA LYS A 170 -12.16 -3.27 -8.94
C LYS A 170 -11.04 -3.72 -9.91
N GLN A 171 -10.08 -2.86 -10.24
CA GLN A 171 -8.99 -3.18 -11.15
C GLN A 171 -7.88 -4.04 -10.51
N SER A 172 -8.01 -4.43 -9.23
CA SER A 172 -7.03 -5.28 -8.56
C SER A 172 -7.18 -6.78 -8.86
N GLY A 173 -8.08 -7.16 -9.77
CA GLY A 173 -8.21 -8.53 -10.29
C GLY A 173 -9.63 -9.09 -10.21
N ASN A 174 -9.78 -10.30 -10.74
CA ASN A 174 -11.00 -11.11 -10.69
C ASN A 174 -10.66 -12.50 -10.15
N GLY A 175 -11.57 -13.09 -9.37
CA GLY A 175 -11.36 -14.36 -8.66
C GLY A 175 -10.64 -14.20 -7.31
N ARG A 176 -10.39 -15.30 -6.60
CA ARG A 176 -9.65 -15.32 -5.34
C ARG A 176 -8.62 -16.44 -5.34
N GLU A 177 -7.46 -16.19 -4.74
CA GLU A 177 -6.45 -17.18 -4.39
C GLU A 177 -6.57 -17.55 -2.90
N TRP A 178 -5.83 -18.58 -2.49
CA TRP A 178 -5.71 -19.08 -1.12
C TRP A 178 -6.99 -19.70 -0.53
N GLY A 179 -6.79 -20.51 0.51
CA GLY A 179 -7.84 -21.25 1.19
C GLY A 179 -8.72 -22.08 0.23
N LYS A 180 -9.94 -22.36 0.68
CA LYS A 180 -10.94 -23.10 -0.12
C LYS A 180 -11.40 -22.33 -1.36
N TYR A 181 -11.34 -20.99 -1.33
CA TYR A 181 -11.83 -20.15 -2.43
C TYR A 181 -10.88 -20.22 -3.62
N GLY A 182 -9.56 -20.18 -3.39
CA GLY A 182 -8.56 -20.39 -4.43
C GLY A 182 -8.62 -21.79 -5.04
N LEU A 183 -8.89 -22.83 -4.24
CA LEU A 183 -9.09 -24.17 -4.79
C LEU A 183 -10.29 -24.24 -5.75
N GLN A 184 -11.38 -23.52 -5.44
CA GLN A 184 -12.60 -23.51 -6.25
C GLN A 184 -12.40 -22.91 -7.64
N GLU A 185 -11.42 -22.01 -7.83
CA GLU A 185 -11.09 -21.46 -9.16
C GLU A 185 -10.50 -22.50 -10.13
N PHE A 186 -10.07 -23.67 -9.62
CA PHE A 186 -9.57 -24.79 -10.43
C PHE A 186 -10.57 -25.93 -10.60
N LEU A 187 -11.82 -25.76 -10.14
CA LEU A 187 -12.87 -26.76 -10.22
C LEU A 187 -13.93 -26.38 -11.27
N GLU A 188 -14.42 -27.38 -12.00
CA GLU A 188 -15.58 -27.23 -12.88
C GLU A 188 -16.87 -27.64 -12.17
N LEU A 189 -17.95 -26.88 -12.36
CA LEU A 189 -19.27 -27.22 -11.85
C LEU A 189 -20.08 -27.97 -12.92
N LYS A 190 -20.54 -29.18 -12.60
CA LYS A 190 -21.38 -30.00 -13.48
C LYS A 190 -22.69 -30.37 -12.79
N SER A 191 -23.80 -30.00 -13.41
CA SER A 191 -25.14 -30.46 -13.03
C SER A 191 -25.59 -31.57 -13.96
N VAL A 192 -26.11 -32.67 -13.41
CA VAL A 192 -26.65 -33.82 -14.17
C VAL A 192 -28.07 -34.10 -13.68
N TYR A 193 -29.06 -33.93 -14.56
CA TYR A 193 -30.47 -34.20 -14.27
C TYR A 193 -30.94 -35.51 -14.92
N GLY A 194 -32.01 -36.11 -14.40
CA GLY A 194 -32.65 -37.29 -15.02
C GLY A 194 -31.92 -38.62 -14.81
N ALA A 195 -31.08 -38.74 -13.78
CA ALA A 195 -30.32 -39.97 -13.49
C ALA A 195 -31.18 -41.12 -12.93
N ASN A 196 -32.45 -40.87 -12.60
CA ASN A 196 -33.45 -41.90 -12.31
C ASN A 196 -34.74 -41.58 -13.08
N SER A 197 -35.21 -42.54 -13.89
CA SER A 197 -36.59 -42.68 -14.36
C SER A 197 -37.37 -43.60 -13.42
#